data_AF-A0A842Y9Y8-F1
#
_entry.id   AF-A0A842Y9Y8-F1
#
_cell.length_a   1.000
_cell.length_b   1.000
_cell.length_c   1.000
_cell.angle_alpha   90.00
_cell.angle_beta   90.00
_cell.angle_gamma   90.00
#
_symmetry.space_group_name_H-M   'P 1'
#
loop_
_entity.id
_entity.type
_entity.pdbx_description
1 polymer ?
#
loop_
_entity_poly.entity_id
_entity_poly.type
_entity_poly.pdbx_seq_one_letter_code
_entity_poly.pdbx_strand_id
1 'polypeptide(L)'
;VRRYFRYHREFVEGNTLYDTLERMKKIVEKAGVDPKDRSVVLPAREAAEDARRRKNDGKGCKGVFCGAAIEIFLDSDKTVIVTGKNSSLLYAESAAILNAAKIIANIPDEVDVISPNVIQSIIQLKNLMRLSSTSLDVKEILNALAASAVSDEKARKCIDALDKLKDCEMHTTHLINEGNEKTLNQIGLNLTTDARLPFPDETFAPNYFI
;
A
#
# COMPACT_ATOMS: atom_id res chain seq x y z
N VAL A 1 14.64 -0.63 -12.96
CA VAL A 1 13.34 -0.10 -12.48
C VAL A 1 13.35 0.31 -10.99
N ARG A 2 13.62 -0.54 -9.99
CA ARG A 2 13.52 -0.16 -8.55
C ARG A 2 14.30 1.12 -8.18
N ARG A 3 15.54 1.26 -8.69
CA ARG A 3 16.36 2.47 -8.48
C ARG A 3 15.70 3.74 -9.01
N TYR A 4 14.99 3.65 -10.14
CA TYR A 4 14.25 4.79 -10.70
C TYR A 4 13.19 5.31 -9.73
N PHE A 5 12.36 4.42 -9.19
CA PHE A 5 11.35 4.80 -8.20
C PHE A 5 11.97 5.35 -6.91
N ARG A 6 13.09 4.77 -6.47
CA ARG A 6 13.82 5.29 -5.30
C ARG A 6 14.32 6.72 -5.50
N TYR A 7 15.02 7.01 -6.60
CA TYR A 7 15.50 8.37 -6.90
C TYR A 7 14.35 9.35 -7.13
N HIS A 8 13.24 8.89 -7.72
CA HIS A 8 12.05 9.72 -7.88
C HIS A 8 11.47 10.11 -6.52
N ARG A 9 11.34 9.15 -5.61
CA ARG A 9 10.91 9.39 -4.24
C ARG A 9 11.86 10.33 -3.50
N GLU A 10 13.17 10.06 -3.52
CA GLU A 10 14.18 10.92 -2.88
C GLU A 10 14.09 12.36 -3.39
N PHE A 11 13.77 12.55 -4.68
CA PHE A 11 13.56 13.88 -5.25
C PHE A 11 12.30 14.56 -4.69
N VAL A 12 11.18 13.83 -4.61
CA VAL A 12 9.93 14.35 -4.01
C VAL A 12 10.13 14.72 -2.54
N GLU A 13 10.93 13.96 -1.80
CA GLU A 13 11.27 14.23 -0.40
C GLU A 13 12.30 15.37 -0.23
N GLY A 14 12.87 15.89 -1.33
CA GLY A 14 13.90 16.93 -1.28
C GLY A 14 15.30 16.41 -0.91
N ASN A 15 15.50 15.09 -0.91
CA ASN A 15 16.78 14.43 -0.58
C ASN A 15 17.77 14.37 -1.77
N THR A 16 17.31 14.65 -2.99
CA THR A 16 18.19 14.72 -4.17
C THR A 16 17.77 15.82 -5.14
N LEU A 17 18.70 16.19 -6.03
CA LEU A 17 18.52 17.25 -7.03
C LEU A 17 17.85 16.71 -8.31
N TYR A 18 17.24 17.62 -9.06
CA TYR A 18 16.61 17.30 -10.35
C TYR A 18 17.60 16.64 -11.34
N ASP A 19 18.85 17.09 -11.38
CA ASP A 19 19.91 16.51 -12.23
C ASP A 19 20.11 15.01 -11.99
N THR A 20 20.00 14.56 -10.73
CA THR A 20 20.11 13.14 -10.37
C THR A 20 18.95 12.35 -10.98
N LEU A 21 17.73 12.89 -10.88
CA LEU A 21 16.54 12.28 -11.45
C LEU A 21 16.62 12.22 -12.99
N GLU A 22 17.10 13.27 -13.64
CA GLU A 22 17.26 13.33 -15.08
C GLU A 22 18.30 12.29 -15.58
N ARG A 23 19.42 12.16 -14.87
CA ARG A 23 20.42 11.11 -15.16
C ARG A 23 19.82 9.71 -15.02
N MET A 24 19.03 9.48 -13.97
CA MET A 24 18.37 8.20 -13.77
C MET A 24 17.36 7.88 -14.90
N LYS A 25 16.61 8.88 -15.37
CA LYS A 25 15.71 8.74 -16.55
C LYS A 25 16.49 8.32 -17.79
N LYS A 26 17.61 8.98 -18.09
CA LYS A 26 18.49 8.64 -19.22
C LYS A 26 19.05 7.21 -19.12
N ILE A 27 19.36 6.74 -17.90
CA ILE A 27 19.82 5.36 -17.67
C ILE A 27 18.71 4.36 -17.97
N VAL A 28 17.48 4.61 -17.51
CA VAL A 28 16.31 3.76 -17.78
C VAL A 28 16.03 3.68 -19.28
N GLU A 29 16.04 4.82 -19.96
CA GLU A 29 15.84 4.92 -21.41
C GLU A 29 16.91 4.15 -22.19
N LYS A 30 18.20 4.34 -21.86
CA LYS A 30 19.31 3.59 -22.47
C LYS A 30 19.24 2.08 -22.22
N ALA A 31 18.67 1.67 -21.08
CA ALA A 31 18.47 0.26 -20.77
C ALA A 31 17.25 -0.35 -21.49
N GLY A 32 16.41 0.47 -22.15
CA GLY A 32 15.23 0.01 -22.87
C GLY A 32 14.16 -0.62 -21.98
N VAL A 33 14.07 -0.21 -20.71
CA VAL A 33 13.09 -0.74 -19.75
C VAL A 33 12.04 0.31 -19.41
N ASP A 34 10.75 -0.03 -19.44
CA ASP A 34 9.70 0.87 -18.93
C ASP A 34 9.49 0.57 -17.44
N PRO A 35 9.53 1.56 -16.53
CA PRO A 35 9.15 1.36 -15.14
C PRO A 35 7.76 0.71 -14.94
N LYS A 36 6.84 0.89 -15.91
CA LYS A 36 5.52 0.26 -15.92
C LYS A 36 5.55 -1.25 -16.18
N ASP A 37 6.63 -1.79 -16.73
CA ASP A 37 6.78 -3.23 -17.00
C ASP A 37 6.88 -4.06 -15.71
N ARG A 38 7.16 -3.40 -14.58
CA ARG A 38 7.08 -4.03 -13.27
C ARG A 38 5.62 -4.38 -12.97
N SER A 39 5.35 -5.67 -12.79
CA SER A 39 4.01 -6.28 -12.69
C SER A 39 3.05 -5.60 -11.71
N VAL A 40 3.56 -5.01 -10.63
CA VAL A 40 2.75 -4.35 -9.59
C VAL A 40 2.46 -2.86 -9.83
N VAL A 41 3.11 -2.21 -10.80
CA VAL A 41 2.98 -0.74 -10.98
C VAL A 41 1.62 -0.36 -11.56
N LEU A 42 1.24 -0.96 -12.70
CA LEU A 42 -0.06 -0.67 -13.33
C LEU A 42 -1.24 -1.09 -12.43
N PRO A 43 -1.25 -2.29 -11.82
CA PRO A 43 -2.33 -2.70 -10.92
C PRO A 43 -2.50 -1.78 -9.70
N ALA A 44 -1.41 -1.24 -9.15
CA ALA A 44 -1.51 -0.28 -8.05
C ALA A 44 -2.17 1.04 -8.52
N ARG A 45 -1.81 1.54 -9.70
CA ARG A 45 -2.43 2.74 -10.30
C ARG A 45 -3.90 2.53 -10.63
N GLU A 46 -4.23 1.38 -11.22
CA GLU A 46 -5.62 1.00 -11.49
C GLU A 46 -6.43 0.87 -10.20
N ALA A 47 -5.83 0.37 -9.12
CA ALA A 47 -6.48 0.32 -7.81
C ALA A 47 -6.80 1.72 -7.27
N ALA A 48 -5.93 2.71 -7.46
CA ALA A 48 -6.22 4.09 -7.09
C ALA A 48 -7.38 4.69 -7.92
N GLU A 49 -7.40 4.46 -9.23
CA GLU A 49 -8.49 4.90 -10.10
C GLU A 49 -9.81 4.18 -9.79
N ASP A 50 -9.76 2.89 -9.44
CA ASP A 50 -10.92 2.17 -8.97
C ASP A 50 -11.42 2.69 -7.62
N ALA A 51 -10.53 3.04 -6.69
CA ALA A 51 -10.91 3.68 -5.44
C ALA A 51 -11.66 5.00 -5.69
N ARG A 52 -11.21 5.79 -6.67
CA ARG A 52 -11.90 7.02 -7.12
C ARG A 52 -13.28 6.73 -7.68
N ARG A 53 -13.40 5.76 -8.60
CA ARG A 53 -14.70 5.33 -9.17
C ARG A 53 -15.66 4.82 -8.09
N ARG A 54 -15.13 4.18 -7.06
CA ARG A 54 -15.89 3.62 -5.92
C ARG A 54 -15.94 4.54 -4.70
N LYS A 55 -15.78 5.86 -4.88
CA LYS A 55 -15.91 6.87 -3.82
C LYS A 55 -17.22 6.70 -3.02
N ASN A 56 -18.32 6.42 -3.72
CA ASN A 56 -19.65 6.25 -3.12
C ASN A 56 -19.80 4.91 -2.35
N ASP A 57 -18.89 3.96 -2.54
CA ASP A 57 -18.86 2.67 -1.83
C ASP A 57 -17.95 2.73 -0.58
N GLY A 58 -17.54 3.94 -0.16
CA GLY A 58 -16.65 4.12 0.99
C GLY A 58 -15.17 3.90 0.70
N LYS A 59 -14.75 3.94 -0.58
CA LYS A 59 -13.32 3.97 -0.96
C LYS A 59 -12.79 5.41 -1.04
N GLY A 60 -11.49 5.55 -0.85
CA GLY A 60 -10.86 6.84 -0.60
C GLY A 60 -11.05 7.33 0.83
N CYS A 61 -10.35 8.41 1.17
CA CYS A 61 -10.50 9.09 2.45
C CYS A 61 -10.28 10.59 2.24
N LYS A 62 -11.24 11.43 2.66
CA LYS A 62 -11.15 12.90 2.56
C LYS A 62 -10.75 13.43 1.17
N GLY A 63 -11.28 12.82 0.10
CA GLY A 63 -11.00 13.21 -1.29
C GLY A 63 -9.65 12.73 -1.84
N VAL A 64 -8.92 11.89 -1.10
CA VAL A 64 -7.67 11.25 -1.51
C VAL A 64 -7.91 9.81 -1.91
N PHE A 65 -7.38 9.41 -3.07
CA PHE A 65 -7.49 8.04 -3.59
C PHE A 65 -6.11 7.44 -3.85
N CYS A 66 -5.82 6.37 -3.14
CA CYS A 66 -4.54 5.68 -3.16
C CYS A 66 -4.75 4.21 -3.47
N GLY A 67 -3.80 3.65 -4.21
CA GLY A 67 -3.75 2.24 -4.55
C GLY A 67 -2.42 1.61 -4.16
N ALA A 68 -2.46 0.30 -3.94
CA ALA A 68 -1.29 -0.53 -3.74
C ALA A 68 -1.50 -1.88 -4.44
N ALA A 69 -0.41 -2.53 -4.83
CA ALA A 69 -0.43 -3.87 -5.36
C ALA A 69 0.76 -4.68 -4.85
N ILE A 70 0.52 -5.97 -4.65
CA ILE A 70 1.51 -6.98 -4.22
C ILE A 70 1.43 -8.14 -5.21
N GLU A 71 2.57 -8.61 -5.69
CA GLU A 71 2.69 -9.86 -6.44
C GLU A 71 3.01 -10.99 -5.48
N ILE A 72 2.09 -11.92 -5.29
CA ILE A 72 2.28 -13.08 -4.42
C ILE A 72 2.45 -14.36 -5.22
N PHE A 73 3.17 -15.31 -4.64
CA PHE A 73 3.40 -16.64 -5.19
C PHE A 73 2.68 -17.67 -4.31
N LEU A 74 1.76 -18.42 -4.91
CA LEU A 74 1.05 -19.49 -4.23
C LEU A 74 1.79 -20.82 -4.42
N ASP A 75 1.52 -21.78 -3.54
CA ASP A 75 2.16 -23.12 -3.54
C ASP A 75 1.90 -23.92 -4.84
N SER A 76 1.00 -23.45 -5.69
CA SER A 76 0.68 -24.01 -7.02
C SER A 76 1.50 -23.41 -8.17
N ASP A 77 2.63 -22.76 -7.88
CA ASP A 77 3.44 -21.95 -8.81
C ASP A 77 2.63 -20.85 -9.53
N LYS A 78 1.49 -20.49 -8.96
CA LYS A 78 0.60 -19.46 -9.49
C LYS A 78 1.00 -18.11 -8.93
N THR A 79 1.38 -17.20 -9.81
CA THR A 79 1.52 -15.77 -9.49
C THR A 79 0.15 -15.10 -9.47
N VAL A 80 -0.13 -14.32 -8.44
CA VAL A 80 -1.36 -13.55 -8.30
C VAL A 80 -1.02 -12.11 -7.95
N ILE A 81 -1.63 -11.16 -8.64
CA ILE A 81 -1.58 -9.75 -8.26
C ILE A 81 -2.73 -9.45 -7.32
N VAL A 82 -2.39 -9.01 -6.11
CA VAL A 82 -3.34 -8.59 -5.09
C VAL A 82 -3.29 -7.09 -4.96
N THR A 83 -4.45 -6.44 -4.97
CA THR A 83 -4.54 -4.98 -4.86
C THR A 83 -5.18 -4.53 -3.55
N GLY A 84 -4.82 -3.32 -3.13
CA GLY A 84 -5.39 -2.62 -1.98
C GLY A 84 -5.78 -1.20 -2.36
N LYS A 85 -6.83 -0.70 -1.71
CA LYS A 85 -7.42 0.62 -1.93
C LYS A 85 -7.60 1.27 -0.58
N ASN A 86 -7.26 2.56 -0.47
CA ASN A 86 -7.53 3.26 0.76
C ASN A 86 -9.05 3.41 0.98
N SER A 87 -9.44 3.55 2.23
CA SER A 87 -10.80 3.84 2.69
C SER A 87 -10.75 4.72 3.93
N SER A 88 -11.90 5.04 4.50
CA SER A 88 -11.95 5.66 5.84
C SER A 88 -11.31 4.79 6.91
N LEU A 89 -11.29 3.46 6.72
CA LEU A 89 -10.77 2.51 7.70
C LEU A 89 -9.30 2.13 7.47
N LEU A 90 -8.84 1.99 6.22
CA LEU A 90 -7.52 1.41 5.91
C LEU A 90 -6.73 2.27 4.94
N TYR A 91 -5.42 2.28 5.12
CA TYR A 91 -4.47 2.71 4.09
C TYR A 91 -4.43 1.69 2.95
N ALA A 92 -3.98 2.10 1.76
CA ALA A 92 -4.00 1.24 0.58
C ALA A 92 -3.06 0.04 0.73
N GLU A 93 -1.85 0.27 1.24
CA GLU A 93 -0.86 -0.75 1.55
C GLU A 93 -1.35 -1.72 2.63
N SER A 94 -2.03 -1.21 3.65
CA SER A 94 -2.65 -2.02 4.71
C SER A 94 -3.70 -2.97 4.15
N ALA A 95 -4.58 -2.47 3.28
CA ALA A 95 -5.58 -3.28 2.61
C ALA A 95 -4.94 -4.35 1.71
N ALA A 96 -3.88 -4.01 0.97
CA ALA A 96 -3.18 -4.96 0.10
C ALA A 96 -2.57 -6.11 0.91
N ILE A 97 -1.93 -5.82 2.06
CA ILE A 97 -1.34 -6.85 2.94
C ILE A 97 -2.43 -7.78 3.48
N LEU A 98 -3.54 -7.23 3.98
CA LEU A 98 -4.65 -8.05 4.49
C LEU A 98 -5.24 -8.95 3.41
N ASN A 99 -5.47 -8.40 2.22
CA ASN A 99 -5.99 -9.17 1.09
C ASN A 99 -5.02 -10.29 0.69
N ALA A 100 -3.72 -10.00 0.67
CA ALA A 100 -2.69 -10.97 0.31
C ALA A 100 -2.60 -12.09 1.36
N ALA A 101 -2.57 -11.74 2.64
CA ALA A 101 -2.56 -12.70 3.74
C ALA A 101 -3.78 -13.62 3.71
N LYS A 102 -4.98 -13.07 3.43
CA LYS A 102 -6.21 -13.84 3.29
C LYS A 102 -6.15 -14.82 2.13
N ILE A 103 -5.68 -14.38 0.95
CA ILE A 103 -5.55 -15.25 -0.22
C ILE A 103 -4.58 -16.40 0.05
N ILE A 104 -3.41 -16.11 0.64
CA ILE A 104 -2.40 -17.12 0.99
C ILE A 104 -2.94 -18.11 2.03
N ALA A 105 -3.69 -17.63 3.02
CA ALA A 105 -4.34 -18.43 4.04
C ALA A 105 -5.62 -19.15 3.56
N ASN A 106 -5.99 -19.00 2.29
CA ASN A 106 -7.22 -19.52 1.69
C ASN A 106 -8.49 -19.09 2.45
N ILE A 107 -8.55 -17.81 2.86
CA ILE A 107 -9.67 -17.18 3.55
C ILE A 107 -10.44 -16.30 2.55
N PRO A 108 -11.78 -16.47 2.43
CA PRO A 108 -12.61 -15.67 1.52
C PRO A 108 -12.58 -14.16 1.81
N ASP A 109 -12.77 -13.34 0.78
CA ASP A 109 -12.66 -11.87 0.86
C ASP A 109 -13.72 -11.23 1.78
N GLU A 110 -14.89 -11.84 1.89
CA GLU A 110 -15.98 -11.40 2.77
C GLU A 110 -15.74 -11.67 4.26
N VAL A 111 -14.72 -12.47 4.61
CA VAL A 111 -14.43 -12.81 6.00
C VAL A 111 -13.55 -11.74 6.65
N ASP A 112 -14.07 -11.07 7.66
CA ASP A 112 -13.27 -10.19 8.51
C ASP A 112 -12.31 -11.02 9.38
N VAL A 113 -11.02 -10.69 9.31
CA VAL A 113 -9.94 -11.35 10.08
C VAL A 113 -9.41 -10.49 11.22
N ILE A 114 -9.91 -9.26 11.35
CA ILE A 114 -9.61 -8.38 12.47
C ILE A 114 -10.89 -8.18 13.25
N SER A 115 -10.83 -8.41 14.57
CA SER A 115 -11.96 -8.19 15.45
C SER A 115 -12.47 -6.74 15.38
N PRO A 116 -13.79 -6.53 15.20
CA PRO A 116 -14.38 -5.19 15.24
C PRO A 116 -14.08 -4.44 16.54
N ASN A 117 -14.02 -5.16 17.68
CA ASN A 117 -13.70 -4.56 18.98
C ASN A 117 -12.27 -4.02 19.01
N VAL A 118 -11.31 -4.75 18.43
CA VAL A 118 -9.91 -4.31 18.33
C VAL A 118 -9.81 -3.06 17.46
N ILE A 119 -10.49 -3.05 16.31
CA ILE A 119 -10.55 -1.87 15.42
C ILE A 119 -11.12 -0.66 16.17
N GLN A 120 -12.24 -0.84 16.86
CA GLN A 120 -12.89 0.23 17.62
C GLN A 120 -11.97 0.78 18.72
N SER A 121 -11.28 -0.08 19.47
CA SER A 121 -10.33 0.35 20.49
C SER A 121 -9.18 1.18 19.92
N ILE A 122 -8.63 0.79 18.77
CA ILE A 122 -7.58 1.55 18.09
C ILE A 122 -8.12 2.92 17.65
N ILE A 123 -9.28 2.95 16.99
CA ILE A 123 -9.89 4.21 16.53
C ILE A 123 -10.17 5.15 17.72
N GLN A 124 -10.71 4.63 18.83
CA GLN A 124 -10.94 5.40 20.05
C GLN A 124 -9.65 5.99 20.61
N LEU A 125 -8.56 5.21 20.65
CA LEU A 125 -7.26 5.69 21.08
C LEU A 125 -6.73 6.81 20.16
N LYS A 126 -6.82 6.64 18.84
CA LYS A 126 -6.40 7.66 17.86
C LYS A 126 -7.20 8.96 18.01
N ASN A 127 -8.51 8.85 18.27
CA ASN A 127 -9.37 10.00 18.55
C ASN A 127 -8.97 10.73 19.84
N LEU A 128 -8.67 9.99 20.91
CA LEU A 128 -8.19 10.57 22.17
C LEU A 128 -6.85 11.30 22.00
N MET A 129 -5.96 10.73 21.18
CA MET A 129 -4.67 11.33 20.80
C MET A 129 -4.79 12.48 19.79
N ARG A 130 -6.00 12.78 19.30
CA ARG A 130 -6.29 13.83 18.30
C ARG A 130 -5.46 13.67 17.02
N LEU A 131 -5.24 12.43 16.59
CA LEU A 131 -4.55 12.17 15.33
C LEU A 131 -5.40 12.63 14.14
N SER A 132 -4.74 13.18 13.12
CA SER A 132 -5.39 13.74 11.92
C SER A 132 -6.08 12.69 11.04
N SER A 133 -5.64 11.45 11.14
CA SER A 133 -6.18 10.28 10.43
C SER A 133 -6.58 9.20 11.42
N THR A 134 -7.77 8.64 11.24
CA THR A 134 -8.27 7.48 11.99
C THR A 134 -8.09 6.18 11.22
N SER A 135 -7.74 6.24 9.93
CA SER A 135 -7.50 5.06 9.11
C SER A 135 -6.27 4.31 9.62
N LEU A 136 -6.32 2.98 9.62
CA LEU A 136 -5.27 2.14 10.16
C LEU A 136 -4.13 1.98 9.16
N ASP A 137 -2.92 2.29 9.63
CA ASP A 137 -1.66 2.11 8.90
C ASP A 137 -1.14 0.66 8.99
N VAL A 138 -0.03 0.36 8.32
CA VAL A 138 0.51 -1.02 8.25
C VAL A 138 0.79 -1.60 9.62
N LYS A 139 1.41 -0.81 10.52
CA LYS A 139 1.74 -1.28 11.87
C LYS A 139 0.49 -1.54 12.68
N GLU A 140 -0.49 -0.64 12.59
CA GLU A 140 -1.76 -0.76 13.29
C GLU A 140 -2.53 -1.99 12.83
N ILE A 141 -2.56 -2.31 11.53
CA ILE A 141 -3.25 -3.54 11.07
C ILE A 141 -2.54 -4.80 11.53
N LEU A 142 -1.21 -4.82 11.51
CA LEU A 142 -0.45 -6.00 11.93
C LEU A 142 -0.62 -6.25 13.43
N ASN A 143 -0.61 -5.20 14.25
CA ASN A 143 -0.90 -5.29 15.68
C ASN A 143 -2.35 -5.72 15.93
N ALA A 144 -3.31 -5.19 15.17
CA ALA A 144 -4.72 -5.55 15.28
C ALA A 144 -4.96 -7.03 14.89
N LEU A 145 -4.27 -7.51 13.84
CA LEU A 145 -4.30 -8.91 13.43
C LEU A 145 -3.69 -9.81 14.50
N ALA A 146 -2.54 -9.43 15.07
CA ALA A 146 -1.90 -10.13 16.19
C ALA A 146 -2.81 -10.24 17.42
N ALA A 147 -3.49 -9.17 17.79
CA ALA A 147 -4.44 -9.17 18.90
C ALA A 147 -5.66 -10.06 18.60
N SER A 148 -6.17 -10.02 17.35
CA SER A 148 -7.32 -10.85 16.94
C SER A 148 -6.97 -12.34 16.91
N ALA A 149 -5.73 -12.68 16.56
CA ALA A 149 -5.25 -14.06 16.52
C ALA A 149 -5.12 -14.75 17.88
N VAL A 150 -5.35 -14.04 18.99
CA VAL A 150 -5.45 -14.64 20.33
C VAL A 150 -6.70 -15.50 20.44
N SER A 151 -7.80 -15.11 19.78
CA SER A 151 -9.11 -15.79 19.87
C SER A 151 -9.70 -16.20 18.52
N ASP A 152 -9.07 -15.84 17.40
CA ASP A 152 -9.51 -16.20 16.05
C ASP A 152 -8.43 -16.96 15.28
N GLU A 153 -8.71 -18.22 14.93
CA GLU A 153 -7.82 -19.08 14.14
C GLU A 153 -7.58 -18.54 12.72
N LYS A 154 -8.55 -17.84 12.13
CA LYS A 154 -8.41 -17.25 10.78
C LYS A 154 -7.42 -16.10 10.81
N ALA A 155 -7.48 -15.27 11.85
CA ALA A 155 -6.50 -14.22 12.07
C ALA A 155 -5.09 -14.80 12.29
N ARG A 156 -4.98 -15.92 13.03
CA ARG A 156 -3.71 -16.64 13.19
C ARG A 156 -3.15 -17.13 11.86
N LYS A 157 -3.97 -17.77 11.02
CA LYS A 157 -3.56 -18.22 9.67
C LYS A 157 -3.08 -17.06 8.80
N CYS A 158 -3.70 -15.88 8.89
CA CYS A 158 -3.23 -14.69 8.20
C CYS A 158 -1.84 -14.22 8.69
N ILE A 159 -1.54 -14.34 9.99
CA ILE A 159 -0.20 -14.01 10.51
C ILE A 159 0.83 -14.97 9.96
N ASP A 160 0.55 -16.26 10.00
CA ASP A 160 1.46 -17.30 9.50
C ASP A 160 1.70 -17.13 7.98
N ALA A 161 0.68 -16.67 7.25
CA ALA A 161 0.77 -16.35 5.82
C ALA A 161 1.70 -15.17 5.49
N LEU A 162 1.99 -14.27 6.43
CA LEU A 162 2.86 -13.12 6.17
C LEU A 162 4.29 -13.52 5.80
N ASP A 163 4.78 -14.67 6.27
CA ASP A 163 6.12 -15.16 5.93
C ASP A 163 6.28 -15.39 4.42
N LYS A 164 5.18 -15.77 3.74
CA LYS A 164 5.16 -15.95 2.28
C LYS A 164 5.17 -14.65 1.49
N LEU A 165 5.11 -13.48 2.14
CA LEU A 165 5.27 -12.19 1.50
C LEU A 165 6.74 -11.78 1.33
N LYS A 166 7.67 -12.56 1.91
CA LYS A 166 9.09 -12.30 1.75
C LYS A 166 9.48 -12.35 0.28
N ASP A 167 10.30 -11.38 -0.12
CA ASP A 167 10.79 -11.15 -1.47
C ASP A 167 9.71 -10.80 -2.52
N CYS A 168 8.42 -10.77 -2.13
CA CYS A 168 7.32 -10.35 -3.01
C CYS A 168 7.46 -8.88 -3.40
N GLU A 169 7.06 -8.57 -4.63
CA GLU A 169 7.13 -7.21 -5.16
C GLU A 169 5.91 -6.41 -4.70
N MET A 170 6.13 -5.16 -4.27
CA MET A 170 5.05 -4.25 -3.92
C MET A 170 5.23 -2.89 -4.59
N HIS A 171 4.10 -2.27 -4.96
CA HIS A 171 4.06 -0.89 -5.40
C HIS A 171 2.91 -0.12 -4.75
N THR A 172 3.13 1.16 -4.42
CA THR A 172 2.09 2.09 -3.99
C THR A 172 2.04 3.32 -4.88
N THR A 173 0.88 3.93 -5.00
CA THR A 173 0.71 5.14 -5.84
C THR A 173 1.09 6.44 -5.14
N HIS A 174 1.32 6.41 -3.83
CA HIS A 174 1.48 7.60 -2.99
C HIS A 174 2.75 7.52 -2.14
N LEU A 175 3.23 8.68 -1.71
CA LEU A 175 4.36 8.77 -0.79
C LEU A 175 3.98 8.16 0.57
N ILE A 176 4.69 7.10 0.94
CA ILE A 176 4.47 6.36 2.18
C ILE A 176 5.27 7.02 3.30
N ASN A 177 4.75 7.01 4.53
CA ASN A 177 5.52 7.44 5.69
C ASN A 177 6.65 6.44 6.02
N GLU A 178 7.73 6.93 6.63
CA GLU A 178 8.92 6.12 6.97
C GLU A 178 8.58 4.93 7.89
N GLY A 179 7.61 5.10 8.80
CA GLY A 179 7.17 4.05 9.72
C GLY A 179 6.60 2.84 8.99
N ASN A 180 5.69 3.06 8.06
CA ASN A 180 5.06 2.02 7.23
C ASN A 180 6.07 1.36 6.31
N GLU A 181 6.90 2.16 5.64
CA GLU A 181 7.96 1.61 4.78
C GLU A 181 8.88 0.68 5.54
N LYS A 182 9.36 1.10 6.72
CA LYS A 182 10.22 0.26 7.55
C LYS A 182 9.55 -1.06 7.90
N THR A 183 8.26 -1.03 8.22
CA THR A 183 7.50 -2.25 8.54
C THR A 183 7.29 -3.15 7.32
N LEU A 184 6.98 -2.58 6.15
CA LEU A 184 6.89 -3.32 4.89
C LEU A 184 8.23 -4.00 4.53
N ASN A 185 9.35 -3.31 4.74
CA ASN A 185 10.68 -3.87 4.54
C ASN A 185 11.00 -4.98 5.57
N GLN A 186 10.55 -4.82 6.82
CA GLN A 186 10.74 -5.83 7.89
C GLN A 186 9.98 -7.13 7.63
N ILE A 187 8.82 -7.06 6.97
CA ILE A 187 8.09 -8.26 6.51
C ILE A 187 8.65 -8.82 5.18
N GLY A 188 9.72 -8.23 4.64
CA GLY A 188 10.46 -8.74 3.49
C GLY A 188 9.93 -8.31 2.12
N LEU A 189 9.03 -7.32 2.05
CA LEU A 189 8.50 -6.85 0.76
C LEU A 189 9.51 -5.96 0.01
N ASN A 190 9.60 -6.16 -1.29
CA ASN A 190 10.36 -5.31 -2.21
C ASN A 190 9.53 -4.11 -2.66
N LEU A 191 9.56 -3.05 -1.85
CA LEU A 191 8.70 -1.87 -2.03
C LEU A 191 9.21 -0.88 -3.09
N THR A 192 8.27 -0.34 -3.87
CA THR A 192 8.45 0.81 -4.76
C THR A 192 7.24 1.74 -4.64
N THR A 193 7.40 3.01 -5.03
CA THR A 193 6.29 3.97 -4.98
C THR A 193 6.37 4.98 -6.12
N ASP A 194 5.21 5.43 -6.61
CA ASP A 194 5.09 6.60 -7.47
C ASP A 194 5.37 7.92 -6.73
N ALA A 195 5.46 7.89 -5.39
CA ALA A 195 5.75 9.04 -4.53
C ALA A 195 4.81 10.24 -4.73
N ARG A 196 3.56 10.03 -5.18
CA ARG A 196 2.59 11.12 -5.29
C ARG A 196 2.20 11.62 -3.90
N LEU A 197 2.20 12.93 -3.73
CA LEU A 197 1.72 13.52 -2.49
C LEU A 197 0.18 13.34 -2.39
N PRO A 198 -0.33 12.78 -1.28
CA PRO A 198 -1.74 12.43 -1.13
C PRO A 198 -2.58 13.67 -0.79
N PHE A 199 -2.75 14.56 -1.77
CA PHE A 199 -3.62 15.72 -1.64
C PHE A 199 -5.03 15.40 -2.16
N PRO A 200 -6.09 16.04 -1.61
CA PRO A 200 -7.44 15.87 -2.12
C PRO A 200 -7.52 16.29 -3.58
N ASP A 201 -8.23 15.55 -4.44
CA ASP A 201 -8.32 15.84 -5.88
C ASP A 201 -8.81 17.29 -6.16
N GLU A 202 -9.60 17.89 -5.25
CA GLU A 202 -10.10 19.27 -5.36
C GLU A 202 -9.01 20.35 -5.18
N THR A 203 -7.82 20.00 -4.68
CA THR A 203 -6.71 20.94 -4.48
C THR A 203 -5.85 21.17 -5.73
N PHE A 204 -6.01 20.35 -6.77
CA PHE A 204 -5.32 20.52 -8.05
C PHE A 204 -6.32 20.88 -9.15
N ALA A 205 -6.64 22.18 -9.24
CA ALA A 205 -7.10 22.73 -10.51
C ALA A 205 -5.98 22.52 -11.55
N PRO A 206 -6.27 22.02 -12.77
CA PRO A 206 -5.28 21.51 -13.72
C PRO A 206 -4.35 22.56 -14.38
N ASN A 207 -4.22 23.78 -13.83
CA ASN A 207 -3.58 24.92 -14.51
C ASN A 207 -2.16 25.27 -14.04
N TYR A 208 -1.46 24.40 -13.31
CA TYR A 208 -0.08 24.68 -12.88
C TYR A 208 0.93 23.61 -13.30
N PHE A 209 0.99 23.34 -14.61
CA PHE A 209 2.21 22.87 -15.27
C PHE A 209 2.20 23.41 -16.71
N ILE A 210 2.75 24.61 -16.89
CA ILE A 210 3.24 25.15 -18.17
C ILE A 210 4.75 25.31 -18.02
#